data_AF-A0A085FCS8-F1
#
_entry.id   AF-A0A085FCS8-F1
#
_cell.length_a   1.000
_cell.length_b   1.000
_cell.length_c   1.000
_cell.angle_alpha   90.00
_cell.angle_beta   90.00
_cell.angle_gamma   90.00
#
_symmetry.space_group_name_H-M   'P 1'
#
loop_
_entity.id
_entity.type
_entity.pdbx_description
1 polymer ?
#
loop_
_entity_poly.entity_id
_entity_poly.type
_entity_poly.pdbx_seq_one_letter_code
_entity_poly.pdbx_strand_id
1 'polypeptide(L)'
;MTLPSPACEADDAARDAEKFVAALIALSPYRAVLQPLLPDIARIARGNRQIRTALAAVKQRADFSRTQRLRRADLGPDKGTLFTFLEYIRFASPDFLGSVGEWPMGDRRG
;
A
#
# COMPACT_ATOMS: atom_id res chain seq x y z
N MET A 1 -20.75 -0.94 -31.35
CA MET A 1 -19.41 -1.07 -30.76
C MET A 1 -19.43 -0.26 -29.47
N THR A 2 -19.87 -0.89 -28.37
CA THR A 2 -20.07 -0.20 -27.08
C THR A 2 -18.70 0.02 -26.45
N LEU A 3 -18.30 1.27 -26.30
CA LEU A 3 -17.12 1.63 -25.52
C LEU A 3 -17.37 1.19 -24.06
N PRO A 4 -16.42 0.50 -23.40
CA PRO A 4 -16.57 0.22 -21.98
C PRO A 4 -16.69 1.53 -21.20
N SER A 5 -17.64 1.60 -20.26
CA SER A 5 -17.80 2.78 -19.39
C SER A 5 -16.51 3.04 -18.61
N PRO A 6 -16.02 4.29 -18.53
CA PRO A 6 -14.75 4.63 -17.86
C PRO A 6 -14.76 4.32 -16.35
N ALA A 7 -15.94 4.21 -15.74
CA ALA A 7 -16.08 3.80 -14.35
C ALA A 7 -15.66 2.34 -14.11
N CYS A 8 -15.98 1.42 -15.04
CA CYS A 8 -15.63 0.00 -14.91
C CYS A 8 -14.11 -0.20 -14.92
N GLU A 9 -13.41 0.50 -15.81
CA GLU A 9 -11.95 0.43 -15.93
C GLU A 9 -11.23 1.04 -14.71
N ALA A 10 -11.77 2.13 -14.15
CA ALA A 10 -11.23 2.75 -12.94
C ALA A 10 -11.39 1.84 -11.72
N ASP A 11 -12.54 1.17 -11.59
CA ASP A 11 -12.81 0.19 -10.53
C ASP A 11 -11.94 -1.07 -10.65
N ASP A 12 -11.70 -1.56 -11.86
CA ASP A 12 -10.81 -2.69 -12.10
C ASP A 12 -9.34 -2.34 -11.79
N ALA A 13 -8.87 -1.17 -12.23
CA ALA A 13 -7.54 -0.67 -11.89
C ALA A 13 -7.37 -0.47 -10.37
N ALA A 14 -8.45 -0.05 -9.68
CA ALA A 14 -8.47 0.10 -8.24
C ALA A 14 -8.34 -1.26 -7.52
N ARG A 15 -9.14 -2.25 -7.92
CA ARG A 15 -9.08 -3.62 -7.39
C ARG A 15 -7.72 -4.27 -7.64
N ASP A 16 -7.12 -4.03 -8.79
CA ASP A 16 -5.78 -4.50 -9.11
C ASP A 16 -4.70 -3.91 -8.21
N ALA A 17 -4.80 -2.62 -7.90
CA ALA A 17 -3.89 -1.97 -6.97
C ALA A 17 -4.04 -2.53 -5.55
N GLU A 18 -5.27 -2.80 -5.10
CA GLU A 18 -5.52 -3.41 -3.79
C GLU A 18 -4.97 -4.84 -3.70
N LYS A 19 -5.15 -5.67 -4.73
CA LYS A 19 -4.54 -7.02 -4.79
C LYS A 19 -3.02 -6.96 -4.70
N PHE A 20 -2.40 -6.00 -5.38
CA PHE A 20 -0.96 -5.83 -5.34
C PHE A 20 -0.46 -5.36 -3.97
N VAL A 21 -1.16 -4.39 -3.36
CA VAL A 21 -0.85 -3.92 -2.00
C VAL A 21 -1.07 -5.03 -0.97
N ALA A 22 -2.10 -5.87 -1.14
CA ALA A 22 -2.33 -7.04 -0.28
C ALA A 22 -1.17 -8.05 -0.39
N ALA A 23 -0.67 -8.31 -1.59
CA ALA A 23 0.49 -9.17 -1.80
C ALA A 23 1.76 -8.57 -1.15
N LEU A 24 1.94 -7.26 -1.20
CA LEU A 24 3.04 -6.56 -0.53
C LEU A 24 2.92 -6.66 1.00
N ILE A 25 1.73 -6.44 1.55
CA ILE A 25 1.44 -6.57 2.98
C ILE A 25 1.74 -8.01 3.44
N ALA A 26 1.38 -9.03 2.66
CA ALA A 26 1.66 -10.42 3.00
C ALA A 26 3.17 -10.72 3.15
N LEU A 27 4.03 -9.97 2.44
CA LEU A 27 5.50 -10.08 2.56
C LEU A 27 6.08 -9.30 3.75
N SER A 28 5.28 -8.42 4.37
CA SER A 28 5.66 -7.60 5.53
C SER A 28 5.57 -8.40 6.84
N PRO A 29 6.47 -8.16 7.81
CA PRO A 29 6.33 -8.72 9.15
C PRO A 29 5.08 -8.21 9.87
N TYR A 30 4.54 -7.05 9.48
CA TYR A 30 3.37 -6.43 10.12
C TYR A 30 2.04 -6.80 9.47
N ARG A 31 1.99 -7.88 8.67
CA ARG A 31 0.79 -8.28 7.91
C ARG A 31 -0.48 -8.32 8.74
N ALA A 32 -0.42 -8.83 9.97
CA ALA A 32 -1.60 -8.96 10.83
C ALA A 32 -2.24 -7.61 11.19
N VAL A 33 -1.41 -6.56 11.34
CA VAL A 33 -1.86 -5.20 11.69
C VAL A 33 -2.24 -4.40 10.45
N LEU A 34 -1.57 -4.65 9.32
CA LEU A 34 -1.77 -3.90 8.08
C LEU A 34 -2.93 -4.46 7.24
N GLN A 35 -3.28 -5.74 7.36
CA GLN A 35 -4.34 -6.37 6.57
C GLN A 35 -5.70 -5.67 6.72
N PRO A 36 -6.17 -5.30 7.92
CA PRO A 36 -7.44 -4.59 8.08
C PRO A 36 -7.42 -3.18 7.47
N LEU A 37 -6.23 -2.57 7.37
CA LEU A 37 -6.01 -1.23 6.84
C LEU A 37 -5.79 -1.22 5.31
N LEU A 38 -5.89 -2.38 4.64
CA LEU A 38 -5.63 -2.52 3.21
C LEU A 38 -6.31 -1.44 2.33
N PRO A 39 -7.60 -1.11 2.51
CA PRO A 39 -8.25 -0.08 1.69
C PRO A 39 -7.61 1.30 1.85
N ASP A 40 -7.26 1.68 3.07
CA ASP A 40 -6.60 2.95 3.37
C ASP A 40 -5.17 2.99 2.86
N ILE A 41 -4.42 1.90 3.02
CA ILE A 41 -3.05 1.78 2.51
C ILE A 41 -3.05 1.93 0.98
N ALA A 42 -3.98 1.28 0.29
CA ALA A 42 -4.13 1.40 -1.16
C ALA A 42 -4.47 2.83 -1.58
N ARG A 43 -5.38 3.51 -0.85
CA ARG A 43 -5.75 4.91 -1.09
C ARG A 43 -4.55 5.85 -0.90
N ILE A 44 -3.80 5.71 0.20
CA ILE A 44 -2.60 6.51 0.49
C ILE A 44 -1.52 6.27 -0.56
N ALA A 45 -1.29 5.01 -0.93
CA ALA A 45 -0.32 4.63 -1.95
C ALA A 45 -0.64 5.24 -3.32
N ARG A 46 -1.92 5.36 -3.69
CA ARG A 46 -2.34 6.07 -4.92
C ARG A 46 -2.08 7.58 -4.82
N GLY A 47 -2.30 8.19 -3.66
CA GLY A 47 -2.06 9.61 -3.42
C GLY A 47 -0.57 9.99 -3.43
N ASN A 48 0.30 9.08 -3.00
CA ASN A 48 1.73 9.33 -2.94
C ASN A 48 2.44 8.96 -4.25
N ARG A 49 2.95 9.97 -4.98
CA ARG A 49 3.62 9.77 -6.28
C ARG A 49 4.84 8.84 -6.19
N GLN A 50 5.66 8.94 -5.15
CA GLN A 50 6.85 8.11 -4.98
C GLN A 50 6.48 6.65 -4.78
N ILE A 51 5.50 6.37 -3.91
CA ILE A 51 5.00 5.01 -3.67
C ILE A 51 4.34 4.46 -4.94
N ARG A 52 3.54 5.28 -5.63
CA ARG A 52 2.91 4.88 -6.89
C ARG A 52 3.95 4.48 -7.96
N THR A 53 5.04 5.24 -8.09
CA THR A 53 6.13 4.90 -9.01
C THR A 53 6.83 3.60 -8.61
N ALA A 54 7.14 3.42 -7.32
CA ALA A 54 7.75 2.20 -6.82
C ALA A 54 6.85 0.96 -7.05
N LEU A 55 5.55 1.10 -6.77
CA LEU A 55 4.57 0.02 -7.00
C LEU A 55 4.47 -0.34 -8.49
N ALA A 56 4.46 0.65 -9.39
CA ALA A 56 4.43 0.39 -10.83
C ALA A 56 5.68 -0.35 -11.32
N ALA A 57 6.87 0.07 -10.86
CA ALA A 57 8.13 -0.58 -11.20
C ALA A 57 8.18 -2.04 -10.74
N VAL A 58 7.74 -2.30 -9.51
CA VAL A 58 7.66 -3.67 -8.98
C VAL A 58 6.58 -4.49 -9.66
N LYS A 59 5.40 -3.92 -9.96
CA LYS A 59 4.31 -4.61 -10.67
C LYS A 59 4.79 -5.10 -12.05
N GLN A 60 5.57 -4.29 -12.76
CA GLN A 60 6.20 -4.66 -14.03
C GLN A 60 7.28 -5.73 -13.84
N ARG A 61 8.17 -5.56 -12.84
CA ARG A 61 9.27 -6.51 -12.59
C ARG A 61 8.78 -7.91 -12.19
N ALA A 62 7.71 -7.98 -11.40
CA ALA A 62 7.09 -9.23 -10.96
C ALA A 62 6.17 -9.87 -12.01
N ASP A 63 5.95 -9.20 -13.16
CA ASP A 63 4.89 -9.51 -14.12
C ASP A 63 3.54 -9.77 -13.43
N PHE A 64 3.23 -8.95 -12.41
CA PHE A 64 2.15 -9.26 -11.48
C PHE A 64 0.77 -9.24 -12.16
N SER A 65 0.62 -8.45 -13.23
CA SER A 65 -0.60 -8.45 -14.04
C SER A 65 -0.96 -9.84 -14.55
N ARG A 66 0.05 -10.69 -14.84
CA ARG A 66 -0.14 -12.07 -15.32
C ARG A 66 -0.04 -13.10 -14.22
N THR A 67 0.91 -12.94 -13.31
CA THR A 67 1.24 -13.97 -12.31
C THR A 67 0.41 -13.84 -11.04
N GLN A 68 -0.09 -12.63 -10.72
CA GLN A 68 -0.75 -12.28 -9.46
C GLN A 68 0.04 -12.75 -8.22
N ARG A 69 1.36 -12.88 -8.36
CA ARG A 69 2.27 -13.37 -7.33
C ARG A 69 3.41 -12.40 -7.17
N LEU A 70 3.68 -12.03 -5.93
CA LEU A 70 4.79 -11.15 -5.58
C LEU A 70 5.78 -11.90 -4.69
N ARG A 71 7.05 -11.92 -5.08
CA ARG A 71 8.14 -12.48 -4.28
C ARG A 71 9.02 -11.36 -3.78
N ARG A 72 9.73 -11.60 -2.67
CA ARG A 72 10.69 -10.63 -2.11
C ARG A 72 11.81 -10.26 -3.09
N ALA A 73 12.18 -11.17 -4.00
CA ALA A 73 13.17 -10.90 -5.03
C ALA A 73 12.69 -9.85 -6.05
N ASP A 74 11.39 -9.81 -6.34
CA ASP A 74 10.81 -8.92 -7.36
C ASP A 74 10.72 -7.46 -6.88
N LEU A 75 10.80 -7.24 -5.57
CA LEU A 75 10.83 -5.91 -4.97
C LEU A 75 12.07 -5.11 -5.39
N GLY A 76 13.19 -5.81 -5.68
CA GLY A 76 14.42 -5.18 -6.16
C GLY A 76 14.87 -3.96 -5.32
N PRO A 77 15.30 -2.86 -5.95
CA PRO A 77 15.76 -1.66 -5.24
C PRO A 77 14.65 -0.92 -4.49
N ASP A 78 13.40 -1.10 -4.91
CA ASP A 78 12.22 -0.42 -4.34
C ASP A 78 11.78 -1.02 -2.99
N LYS A 79 12.35 -2.17 -2.62
CA LYS A 79 12.07 -2.90 -1.38
C LYS A 79 12.12 -2.00 -0.14
N GLY A 80 13.17 -1.17 -0.02
CA GLY A 80 13.35 -0.28 1.12
C GLY A 80 12.21 0.71 1.25
N THR A 81 11.96 1.47 0.19
CA THR A 81 10.87 2.46 0.11
C THR A 81 9.51 1.85 0.45
N LEU A 82 9.21 0.66 -0.10
CA LEU A 82 7.93 0.00 0.12
C LEU A 82 7.76 -0.52 1.55
N PHE A 83 8.80 -1.13 2.14
CA PHE A 83 8.70 -1.59 3.52
C PHE A 83 8.73 -0.44 4.53
N THR A 84 9.54 0.60 4.30
CA THR A 84 9.53 1.81 5.15
C THR A 84 8.17 2.51 5.12
N PHE A 85 7.49 2.52 3.96
CA PHE A 85 6.11 3.01 3.88
C PHE A 85 5.14 2.20 4.74
N LEU A 86 5.21 0.87 4.69
CA LEU A 86 4.38 -0.01 5.51
C LEU A 86 4.70 0.11 7.00
N GLU A 87 5.98 0.26 7.35
CA GLU A 87 6.44 0.56 8.70
C GLU A 87 5.86 1.88 9.20
N TYR A 88 5.94 2.94 8.40
CA TYR A 88 5.37 4.24 8.75
C TYR A 88 3.87 4.14 9.04
N ILE A 89 3.10 3.41 8.22
CA ILE A 89 1.67 3.18 8.47
C ILE A 89 1.46 2.39 9.77
N ARG A 90 2.26 1.36 10.03
CA ARG A 90 2.21 0.60 11.29
C ARG A 90 2.52 1.48 12.50
N PHE A 91 3.44 2.43 12.38
CA PHE A 91 3.77 3.42 13.40
C PHE A 91 2.85 4.66 13.37
N ALA A 92 1.85 4.70 12.50
CA ALA A 92 0.85 5.76 12.47
C ALA A 92 -0.57 5.23 12.75
N SER A 93 -0.76 3.91 12.84
CA SER A 93 -2.07 3.31 13.03
C SER A 93 -2.64 3.62 14.43
N PRO A 94 -3.97 3.68 14.60
CA PRO A 94 -4.60 3.97 15.89
C PRO A 94 -4.22 3.00 17.01
N ASP A 95 -3.94 1.72 16.72
CA ASP A 95 -3.41 0.78 17.72
C ASP A 95 -2.00 1.16 18.17
N PHE A 96 -1.17 1.71 17.27
CA PHE A 96 0.10 2.31 17.65
C PHE A 96 -0.13 3.60 18.43
N LEU A 97 -0.93 4.54 17.93
CA LEU A 97 -1.22 5.80 18.63
C LEU A 97 -1.90 5.58 20.00
N GLY A 98 -2.66 4.50 20.17
CA GLY A 98 -3.21 4.03 21.44
C GLY A 98 -2.15 3.39 22.35
N SER A 99 -1.17 2.67 21.78
CA SER A 99 0.01 2.18 22.52
C SER A 99 1.03 3.28 22.86
N VAL A 100 1.03 4.39 22.11
CA VAL A 100 1.85 5.60 22.34
C VAL A 100 0.99 6.70 23.00
N GLY A 101 -0.22 6.37 23.45
CA GLY A 101 -1.20 7.28 24.06
C GLY A 101 -0.77 7.93 25.38
N GLU A 102 0.45 7.69 25.85
CA GLU A 102 1.08 8.47 26.93
C GLU A 102 2.06 9.55 26.41
N TRP A 103 2.10 9.87 25.10
CA TRP A 103 2.96 10.94 24.59
C TRP A 103 2.21 12.16 24.04
N PRO A 104 2.49 13.39 24.58
CA PRO A 104 1.72 14.58 24.28
C PRO A 104 2.25 15.23 23.01
N MET A 105 1.59 15.03 21.87
CA MET A 105 1.78 15.90 20.72
C MET A 105 0.83 17.10 20.86
N GLY A 106 1.32 18.10 21.60
CA GLY A 106 1.10 19.53 21.44
C GLY A 106 -0.27 20.03 20.97
N ASP A 107 -0.96 20.69 21.90
CA ASP A 107 -1.42 22.07 21.77
C ASP A 107 -2.06 22.48 20.42
N ARG A 108 -3.40 22.55 20.43
CA ARG A 108 -4.15 23.31 19.43
C ARG A 108 -3.65 24.75 19.45
N ARG A 109 -2.94 25.18 18.40
CA ARG A 109 -2.99 26.58 18.01
C ARG A 109 -4.38 26.86 17.43
N GLY A 110 -5.18 27.57 18.21
CA GLY A 110 -6.48 28.14 17.86
C GLY A 110 -6.96 29.00 19.00
#